data_AF-A0A183BKN0-F1
#
_entry.id   AF-A0A183BKN0-F1
#
_cell.length_a   1.000
_cell.length_b   1.000
_cell.length_c   1.000
_cell.angle_alpha   90.00
_cell.angle_beta   90.00
_cell.angle_gamma   90.00
#
_symmetry.space_group_name_H-M   'P 1'
#
loop_
_entity.id
_entity.type
_entity.pdbx_description
1 polymer ?
#
loop_
_entity_poly.entity_id
_entity_poly.type
_entity_poly.pdbx_seq_one_letter_code
_entity_poly.pdbx_strand_id
1 'polypeptide(L)'
;MDSTAAGGHKSATELRRRVKKVFSARSLYLGEQALDYLADQLTSLGGDRKQHQKVMSRVLELVEQKGVETGLLDLECLKAILHEVNRQKKNER
;
A
#
# COMPACT_ATOMS: atom_id res chain seq x y z
N MET A 1 19.39 20.01 -23.20
CA MET A 1 19.10 18.57 -23.41
C MET A 1 18.12 18.17 -22.34
N ASP A 2 16.89 17.88 -22.77
CA ASP A 2 15.69 17.64 -21.96
C ASP A 2 15.45 16.12 -21.94
N SER A 3 15.58 15.46 -20.79
CA SER A 3 15.13 14.06 -20.56
C SER A 3 15.39 13.61 -19.10
N THR A 4 14.62 14.13 -18.14
CA THR A 4 14.64 13.60 -16.77
C THR A 4 13.24 13.45 -16.17
N ALA A 5 12.35 12.70 -16.85
CA ALA A 5 11.01 12.38 -16.30
C ALA A 5 10.59 10.90 -16.46
N ALA A 6 11.24 10.12 -17.32
CA ALA A 6 10.78 8.75 -17.65
C ALA A 6 11.09 7.70 -16.56
N GLY A 7 12.05 7.94 -15.67
CA GLY A 7 12.48 6.97 -14.64
C GLY A 7 11.50 6.84 -13.46
N GLY A 8 10.88 7.95 -13.03
CA GLY A 8 9.93 7.95 -11.92
C GLY A 8 8.60 7.30 -12.24
N HIS A 9 8.09 7.52 -13.46
CA HIS A 9 6.81 6.97 -13.92
C HIS A 9 6.81 5.44 -13.97
N LYS A 10 7.88 4.81 -14.48
CA LYS A 10 7.99 3.34 -14.56
C LYS A 10 7.95 2.70 -13.17
N SER A 11 8.70 3.26 -12.22
CA SER A 11 8.76 2.78 -10.84
C SER A 11 7.40 2.86 -10.11
N ALA A 12 6.66 3.96 -10.30
CA ALA A 12 5.33 4.12 -9.71
C ALA A 12 4.30 3.13 -10.30
N THR A 13 4.36 2.88 -11.62
CA THR A 13 3.49 1.89 -12.28
C THR A 13 3.81 0.46 -11.83
N GLU A 14 5.09 0.11 -11.70
CA GLU A 14 5.49 -1.21 -11.19
C GLU A 14 5.10 -1.42 -9.73
N LEU A 15 5.21 -0.39 -8.89
CA LEU A 15 4.78 -0.44 -7.50
C LEU A 15 3.26 -0.69 -7.41
N ARG A 16 2.46 0.07 -8.16
CA ARG A 16 1.01 -0.12 -8.23
C ARG A 16 0.62 -1.52 -8.68
N ARG A 17 1.31 -2.06 -9.70
CA ARG A 17 1.09 -3.43 -10.16
C ARG A 17 1.40 -4.46 -9.07
N ARG A 18 2.48 -4.25 -8.32
CA ARG A 18 2.88 -5.13 -7.22
C ARG A 18 1.88 -5.08 -6.07
N VAL A 19 1.42 -3.89 -5.69
CA VAL A 19 0.37 -3.70 -4.68
C VAL A 19 -0.89 -4.43 -5.09
N LYS A 20 -1.40 -4.19 -6.31
CA LYS A 20 -2.56 -4.93 -6.87
C LYS A 20 -2.40 -6.44 -6.75
N LYS A 21 -1.24 -6.97 -7.16
CA LYS A 21 -0.95 -8.41 -7.10
C LYS A 21 -1.03 -8.96 -5.67
N VAL A 22 -0.45 -8.26 -4.69
CA VAL A 22 -0.43 -8.68 -3.28
C VAL A 22 -1.85 -8.74 -2.70
N PHE A 23 -2.69 -7.75 -2.95
CA PHE A 23 -4.06 -7.72 -2.44
C PHE A 23 -4.95 -8.75 -3.16
N SER A 24 -4.83 -8.86 -4.48
CA SER A 24 -5.60 -9.85 -5.26
C SER A 24 -5.30 -11.30 -4.88
N ALA A 25 -4.09 -11.59 -4.39
CA ALA A 25 -3.73 -12.91 -3.89
C ALA A 25 -4.52 -13.31 -2.61
N ARG A 26 -5.16 -12.35 -1.95
CA ARG A 26 -6.05 -12.55 -0.80
C ARG A 26 -7.52 -12.22 -1.11
N SER A 27 -7.91 -12.23 -2.39
CA SER A 27 -9.28 -11.88 -2.81
C SER A 27 -9.74 -10.47 -2.39
N LEU A 28 -8.78 -9.56 -2.20
CA LEU A 28 -9.00 -8.17 -1.88
C LEU A 28 -8.65 -7.29 -3.09
N TYR A 29 -9.47 -6.28 -3.31
CA TYR A 29 -9.31 -5.34 -4.42
C TYR A 29 -9.19 -3.94 -3.86
N LEU A 30 -8.20 -3.18 -4.32
CA LEU A 30 -8.09 -1.75 -3.98
C LEU A 30 -8.79 -0.94 -5.05
N GLY A 31 -9.67 -0.03 -4.65
CA GLY A 31 -10.17 1.02 -5.55
C GLY A 31 -9.00 1.84 -6.10
N GLU A 32 -9.18 2.49 -7.24
CA GLU A 32 -8.07 3.21 -7.90
C GLU A 32 -7.44 4.27 -6.99
N GLN A 33 -8.26 5.06 -6.29
CA GLN A 33 -7.78 6.05 -5.34
C GLN A 33 -7.04 5.43 -4.15
N ALA A 34 -7.50 4.27 -3.66
CA ALA A 34 -6.85 3.55 -2.56
C ALA A 34 -5.50 2.98 -3.02
N LEU A 35 -5.44 2.45 -4.24
CA LEU A 35 -4.21 1.95 -4.83
C LEU A 35 -3.16 3.05 -4.99
N ASP A 36 -3.56 4.18 -5.58
CA ASP A 36 -2.67 5.32 -5.79
C ASP A 36 -2.17 5.84 -4.43
N TYR A 37 -3.09 6.02 -3.47
CA TYR A 37 -2.72 6.43 -2.12
C TYR A 37 -1.75 5.46 -1.44
N LEU A 38 -1.97 4.15 -1.50
CA LEU A 38 -1.05 3.17 -0.91
C LEU A 38 0.32 3.20 -1.58
N ALA A 39 0.36 3.33 -2.91
CA ALA A 39 1.62 3.42 -3.65
C ALA A 39 2.40 4.70 -3.29
N ASP A 40 1.72 5.84 -3.14
CA ASP A 40 2.31 7.09 -2.69
C ASP A 40 2.84 7.00 -1.26
N GLN A 41 2.09 6.36 -0.35
CA GLN A 41 2.54 6.15 1.03
C GLN A 41 3.79 5.25 1.09
N LEU A 42 3.81 4.16 0.31
CA LEU A 42 4.99 3.29 0.21
C LEU A 42 6.20 4.04 -0.36
N THR A 43 6.00 4.86 -1.39
CA THR A 43 7.05 5.69 -1.99
C THR A 43 7.57 6.74 -0.99
N SER A 44 6.67 7.39 -0.26
CA SER A 44 6.98 8.46 0.71
C SER A 44 7.70 7.93 1.96
N LEU A 45 7.39 6.71 2.39
CA LEU A 45 8.12 6.04 3.47
C LEU A 45 9.60 5.81 3.14
N GLY A 46 9.93 5.80 1.84
CA GLY A 46 11.23 5.39 1.35
C GLY A 46 11.55 3.94 1.70
N GLY A 47 12.66 3.47 1.15
CA GLY A 47 13.22 2.16 1.46
C GLY A 47 13.02 1.10 0.38
N ASP A 48 13.60 -0.06 0.64
CA ASP A 48 13.68 -1.13 -0.33
C ASP A 48 12.40 -1.97 -0.40
N ARG A 49 12.36 -2.82 -1.42
CA ARG A 49 11.29 -3.81 -1.65
C ARG A 49 10.86 -4.58 -0.38
N LYS A 50 11.79 -4.90 0.52
CA LYS A 50 11.50 -5.60 1.79
C LYS A 50 10.66 -4.74 2.75
N GLN A 51 10.97 -3.45 2.86
CA GLN A 51 10.21 -2.52 3.70
C GLN A 51 8.79 -2.33 3.17
N HIS A 52 8.63 -2.21 1.84
CA HIS A 52 7.31 -2.15 1.23
C HIS A 52 6.50 -3.42 1.49
N GLN A 53 7.13 -4.60 1.40
CA GLN A 53 6.48 -5.87 1.74
C GLN A 53 6.03 -5.91 3.19
N LYS A 54 6.88 -5.47 4.14
CA LYS A 54 6.50 -5.43 5.56
C LYS A 54 5.27 -4.55 5.81
N VAL A 55 5.21 -3.38 5.18
CA VAL A 55 4.05 -2.48 5.30
C VAL A 55 2.80 -3.09 4.67
N MET A 56 2.92 -3.67 3.47
CA MET A 56 1.78 -4.34 2.81
C MET A 56 1.27 -5.53 3.63
N SER A 57 2.16 -6.37 4.18
CA SER A 57 1.76 -7.47 5.07
C SER A 57 1.00 -6.94 6.28
N ARG A 58 1.49 -5.87 6.91
CA ARG A 58 0.83 -5.30 8.09
C ARG A 58 -0.54 -4.70 7.77
N VAL A 59 -0.69 -4.08 6.60
CA VAL A 59 -1.99 -3.61 6.12
C VAL A 59 -2.94 -4.79 5.96
N LEU A 60 -2.52 -5.88 5.31
CA LEU A 60 -3.35 -7.09 5.14
C LEU A 60 -3.74 -7.73 6.48
N GLU A 61 -2.81 -7.81 7.44
CA GLU A 61 -3.11 -8.31 8.80
C GLU A 61 -4.20 -7.47 9.47
N LEU A 62 -4.15 -6.14 9.36
CA LEU A 62 -5.16 -5.26 9.95
C LEU A 62 -6.50 -5.31 9.22
N VAL A 63 -6.49 -5.49 7.89
CA VAL A 63 -7.71 -5.72 7.09
C VAL A 63 -8.40 -7.00 7.58
N GLU A 64 -7.64 -8.07 7.78
CA GLU A 64 -8.12 -9.35 8.29
C GLU A 64 -8.66 -9.23 9.73
N GLN A 65 -7.96 -8.51 10.61
CA GLN A 65 -8.41 -8.23 11.98
C GLN A 65 -9.72 -7.43 12.04
N LYS A 66 -10.00 -6.61 11.03
CA LYS A 66 -11.25 -5.85 10.90
C LYS A 66 -12.39 -6.68 10.29
N GLY A 67 -12.17 -7.96 10.02
CA GLY A 67 -13.16 -8.88 9.45
C GLY A 67 -13.42 -8.66 7.96
N VAL A 68 -12.53 -7.97 7.24
CA VAL A 68 -12.65 -7.77 5.80
C VAL A 68 -11.88 -8.89 5.09
N GLU A 69 -12.57 -9.99 4.82
CA GLU A 69 -11.95 -11.18 4.22
C GLU A 69 -11.94 -11.14 2.68
N THR A 70 -12.93 -10.47 2.08
CA THR A 70 -13.05 -10.30 0.63
C THR A 70 -13.66 -8.94 0.29
N GLY A 71 -13.39 -8.42 -0.92
CA GLY A 71 -14.11 -7.27 -1.47
C GLY A 71 -13.23 -6.06 -1.80
N LEU A 72 -13.91 -4.94 -2.04
CA LEU A 72 -13.29 -3.67 -2.43
C LEU A 72 -12.90 -2.88 -1.17
N LEU A 73 -11.60 -2.63 -1.00
CA LEU A 73 -11.04 -1.66 -0.07
C LEU A 73 -11.06 -0.29 -0.72
N ASP A 74 -11.97 0.55 -0.26
CA ASP A 74 -12.02 1.97 -0.61
C ASP A 74 -10.93 2.78 0.10
N LEU A 75 -10.83 4.06 -0.28
CA LEU A 75 -9.80 4.97 0.21
C LEU A 75 -9.93 5.24 1.71
N GLU A 76 -11.15 5.37 2.24
CA GLU A 76 -11.37 5.70 3.65
C GLU A 76 -10.99 4.52 4.55
N CYS A 77 -11.40 3.31 4.17
CA CYS A 77 -11.01 2.09 4.85
C CYS A 77 -9.48 1.93 4.88
N LEU A 78 -8.81 2.11 3.74
CA LEU A 78 -7.36 2.04 3.64
C LEU A 78 -6.66 3.12 4.51
N LYS A 79 -7.15 4.36 4.51
CA LYS A 79 -6.61 5.44 5.36
C LYS A 79 -6.70 5.08 6.83
N ALA A 80 -7.83 4.54 7.28
CA ALA A 80 -8.01 4.13 8.67
C ALA A 80 -7.01 3.02 9.05
N ILE A 81 -6.78 2.04 8.17
CA ILE A 81 -5.82 0.97 8.39
C ILE A 81 -4.38 1.51 8.45
N LEU A 82 -3.98 2.36 7.49
CA LEU A 82 -2.63 2.93 7.47
C LEU A 82 -2.36 3.84 8.68
N HIS A 83 -3.36 4.58 9.14
CA HIS A 83 -3.26 5.35 10.38
C HIS A 83 -2.99 4.45 11.59
N GLU A 84 -3.63 3.28 11.64
CA GLU A 84 -3.41 2.28 12.68
C GLU A 84 -2.04 1.61 12.60
N VAL A 85 -1.54 1.28 11.38
CA VAL A 85 -0.15 0.82 11.18
C VAL A 85 0.84 1.83 11.75
N ASN A 86 0.64 3.12 11.44
CA ASN A 86 1.52 4.19 11.91
C ASN A 86 1.41 4.41 13.44
N ARG A 87 0.23 4.25 14.02
CA ARG A 87 0.01 4.32 15.47
C ARG A 87 0.73 3.17 16.20
N GLN A 88 0.64 1.95 15.68
CA GLN A 88 1.33 0.79 16.27
C GLN A 88 2.85 0.97 16.26
N LYS A 89 3.43 1.50 15.17
CA LYS A 89 4.86 1.83 15.09
C LYS A 89 5.33 2.83 16.16
N LYS A 90 4.46 3.73 16.61
CA LYS A 90 4.78 4.70 17.67
C LYS A 90 4.73 4.08 19.07
N ASN A 91 3.95 3.03 19.28
CA ASN A 91 3.81 2.32 20.56
C ASN A 91 4.84 1.19 20.75
N GLU A 92 5.50 0.72 19.70
CA GLU A 92 6.63 -0.23 19.78
C GLU A 92 7.97 0.43 20.13
N ARG A 93 7.98 1.70 20.58
CA ARG A 93 9.17 2.44 20.99
C ARG A 93 9.23 2.65 22.50
#